data_AF-A0A2R6WW92-F1
#
_entry.id   AF-A0A2R6WW92-F1
#
_cell.length_a   1.000
_cell.length_b   1.000
_cell.length_c   1.000
_cell.angle_alpha   90.00
_cell.angle_beta   90.00
_cell.angle_gamma   90.00
#
_symmetry.space_group_name_H-M   'P 1'
#
loop_
_entity.id
_entity.type
_entity.pdbx_description
1 polymer ?
#
loop_
_entity_poly.entity_id
_entity_poly.type
_entity_poly.pdbx_seq_one_letter_code
_entity_poly.pdbx_strand_id
1 'polypeptide(L)'
;MEGGDLELGNLWGFANALQLTVTILLGLIILRACRTWHLQGSRSIPSKGSFGWPIIGETVGVISCNSSYPFDSWLADHTKRFGTMFKSHLFMKPSIILMKPDELKYFFDDPDKGLDSGAPWALKQIFGAKSVLAMNGNEHTKMHKLLADSLMIPELRKKLPEMDRLMLQSISKWGGNTVEVLDALQDMLLKFMTLNFFGIPWEDKLGAQIVSLLFPALLGITSIPVYFPGTTFYKAVQARRQLNALLMPIIGALRSSETTEILKYAKLERFPYQNLLEHEVDGVKYSDAGVCDI
;
A
#
# COMPACT_ATOMS: atom_id res chain seq x y z
N MET A 1 -28.81 1.98 54.64
CA MET A 1 -27.61 2.27 53.81
C MET A 1 -26.76 1.02 53.63
N GLU A 2 -27.34 -0.18 53.42
CA GLU A 2 -26.57 -1.44 53.30
C GLU A 2 -26.70 -2.12 51.92
N GLY A 3 -27.62 -1.65 51.06
CA GLY A 3 -27.85 -2.28 49.74
C GLY A 3 -26.82 -1.90 48.66
N GLY A 4 -26.21 -0.71 48.73
CA GLY A 4 -25.30 -0.21 47.70
C GLY A 4 -23.90 -0.84 47.73
N ASP A 5 -23.41 -1.21 48.92
CA ASP A 5 -22.06 -1.75 49.07
C ASP A 5 -21.97 -3.22 48.61
N LEU A 6 -23.07 -3.97 48.72
CA LEU A 6 -23.20 -5.34 48.22
C LEU A 6 -23.24 -5.41 46.67
N GLU A 7 -23.86 -4.45 46.00
CA GLU A 7 -23.87 -4.38 44.53
C GLU A 7 -22.50 -3.98 43.96
N LEU A 8 -21.81 -3.06 44.62
CA LEU A 8 -20.45 -2.66 44.23
C LEU A 8 -19.46 -3.83 44.37
N GLY A 9 -19.49 -4.57 45.48
CA GLY A 9 -18.62 -5.73 45.68
C GLY A 9 -18.78 -6.81 44.60
N ASN A 10 -20.01 -7.08 44.16
CA ASN A 10 -20.30 -8.03 43.09
C ASN A 10 -19.76 -7.53 41.73
N LEU A 11 -19.92 -6.24 41.42
CA LEU A 11 -19.41 -5.64 40.17
C LEU A 11 -17.89 -5.74 40.05
N TRP A 12 -17.15 -5.49 41.14
CA TRP A 12 -15.68 -5.66 41.16
C TRP A 12 -15.26 -7.13 41.00
N GLY A 13 -16.00 -8.07 41.58
CA GLY A 13 -15.78 -9.51 41.39
C GLY A 13 -15.94 -9.94 39.93
N PHE A 14 -17.00 -9.47 39.25
CA PHE A 14 -17.21 -9.75 37.83
C PHE A 14 -16.14 -9.11 36.94
N ALA A 15 -15.72 -7.87 37.22
CA ALA A 15 -14.66 -7.20 36.46
C ALA A 15 -13.32 -7.95 36.54
N ASN A 16 -12.93 -8.40 37.74
CA ASN A 16 -11.70 -9.16 37.94
C ASN A 16 -11.75 -10.55 37.27
N ALA A 17 -12.89 -11.24 37.37
CA ALA A 17 -13.08 -12.52 36.69
C ALA A 17 -13.01 -12.37 35.16
N LEU A 18 -13.62 -11.31 34.61
CA LEU A 18 -13.55 -11.00 33.19
C LEU A 18 -12.11 -10.68 32.76
N GLN A 19 -11.38 -9.90 33.54
CA GLN A 19 -9.98 -9.58 33.25
C GLN A 19 -9.08 -10.83 33.27
N LEU A 20 -9.25 -11.73 34.25
CA LEU A 20 -8.49 -12.97 34.33
C LEU A 20 -8.81 -13.92 33.17
N THR A 21 -10.09 -14.05 32.80
CA THR A 21 -10.48 -14.90 31.66
C THR A 21 -9.91 -14.37 30.34
N VAL A 22 -9.95 -13.06 30.10
CA VAL A 22 -9.32 -12.43 28.93
C VAL A 22 -7.81 -12.68 28.91
N THR A 23 -7.14 -12.55 30.07
CA THR A 23 -5.69 -12.78 30.17
C THR A 23 -5.32 -14.24 29.88
N ILE A 24 -6.09 -15.21 30.40
CA ILE A 24 -5.88 -16.64 30.15
C ILE A 24 -6.12 -16.96 28.67
N LEU A 25 -7.19 -16.42 28.07
CA LEU A 25 -7.49 -16.62 26.65
C LEU A 25 -6.39 -16.04 25.76
N LEU A 26 -5.91 -14.83 26.04
CA LEU A 26 -4.76 -14.24 25.35
C LEU A 26 -3.50 -15.10 25.51
N GLY A 27 -3.22 -15.59 26.71
CA GLY A 27 -2.11 -16.50 26.97
C GLY A 27 -2.21 -17.80 26.17
N LEU A 28 -3.39 -18.42 26.10
CA LEU A 28 -3.63 -19.63 25.33
C LEU A 28 -3.54 -19.39 23.81
N ILE A 29 -4.01 -18.23 23.33
CA ILE A 29 -3.86 -17.82 21.92
C ILE A 29 -2.38 -17.64 21.59
N ILE A 30 -1.61 -16.96 22.44
CA ILE A 30 -0.17 -16.76 22.27
C ILE A 30 0.56 -18.11 22.31
N LEU A 31 0.24 -19.00 23.25
CA LEU A 31 0.85 -20.33 23.34
C LEU A 31 0.52 -21.20 22.12
N ARG A 32 -0.72 -21.19 21.64
CA ARG A 32 -1.11 -21.91 20.42
C ARG A 32 -0.47 -21.32 19.18
N ALA A 33 -0.32 -19.99 19.11
CA ALA A 33 0.50 -19.34 18.10
C ALA A 33 1.94 -19.86 18.25
N CYS A 34 2.69 -19.55 19.30
CA CYS A 34 4.06 -20.03 19.48
C CYS A 34 4.28 -21.51 19.15
N ARG A 35 3.38 -22.41 19.56
CA ARG A 35 3.45 -23.84 19.24
C ARG A 35 3.23 -24.16 17.76
N THR A 36 2.21 -23.61 17.12
CA THR A 36 1.99 -23.82 15.67
C THR A 36 3.14 -23.22 14.86
N TRP A 37 3.74 -22.13 15.33
CA TRP A 37 4.86 -21.45 14.70
C TRP A 37 6.16 -22.27 14.81
N HIS A 38 6.40 -22.89 15.96
CA HIS A 38 7.55 -23.78 16.15
C HIS A 38 7.45 -25.07 15.31
N LEU A 39 6.21 -25.48 14.96
CA LEU A 39 5.91 -26.67 14.17
C LEU A 39 5.88 -26.43 12.65
N GLN A 40 5.94 -25.19 12.17
CA GLN A 40 5.98 -24.85 10.74
C GLN A 40 7.30 -25.22 10.02
N GLY A 41 8.23 -25.89 10.71
CA GLY A 41 9.43 -26.45 10.09
C GLY A 41 9.11 -27.69 9.25
N SER A 42 8.67 -27.51 7.99
CA SER A 42 8.67 -28.59 7.00
C SER A 42 10.10 -28.97 6.61
N ARG A 43 10.35 -30.25 6.31
CA ARG A 43 11.64 -30.77 5.81
C ARG A 43 12.07 -30.15 4.47
N SER A 44 11.17 -29.51 3.74
CA SER A 44 11.39 -28.90 2.42
C SER A 44 11.72 -27.40 2.44
N ILE A 45 11.73 -26.75 3.61
CA ILE A 45 12.04 -25.32 3.74
C ILE A 45 13.57 -25.17 3.94
N PRO A 46 14.21 -24.12 3.42
CA PRO A 46 15.59 -23.79 3.74
C PRO A 46 15.86 -23.96 5.25
N SER A 47 16.88 -24.74 5.59
CA SER A 47 17.19 -25.04 6.99
C SER A 47 17.67 -23.81 7.76
N LYS A 48 18.14 -22.78 7.05
CA LYS A 48 18.70 -21.54 7.58
C LYS A 48 17.67 -20.40 7.60
N GLY A 49 17.78 -19.52 8.59
CA GLY A 49 16.87 -18.41 8.84
C GLY A 49 16.01 -18.59 10.09
N SER A 50 15.23 -17.57 10.42
CA SER A 50 14.40 -17.50 11.63
C SER A 50 13.05 -16.91 11.30
N PHE A 51 11.96 -17.43 11.88
CA PHE A 51 10.65 -16.79 11.76
C PHE A 51 10.46 -15.61 12.72
N GLY A 52 11.46 -15.27 13.53
CA GLY A 52 11.39 -14.12 14.44
C GLY A 52 10.30 -14.24 15.51
N TRP A 53 9.65 -13.12 15.83
CA TRP A 53 8.60 -13.06 16.84
C TRP A 53 7.32 -13.77 16.39
N PRO A 54 6.53 -14.33 17.32
CA PRO A 54 5.21 -14.86 16.97
C PRO A 54 4.35 -13.78 16.30
N ILE A 55 3.60 -14.17 15.26
CA ILE A 55 2.66 -13.30 14.52
C ILE A 55 3.37 -12.26 13.64
N ILE A 56 4.09 -11.31 14.24
CA ILE A 56 4.72 -10.21 13.50
C ILE A 56 6.04 -10.57 12.83
N GLY A 57 6.69 -11.65 13.26
CA GLY A 57 7.97 -12.10 12.71
C GLY A 57 9.08 -11.07 12.81
N GLU A 58 9.73 -10.79 11.68
CA GLU A 58 10.81 -9.81 11.54
C GLU A 58 10.32 -8.52 10.87
N THR A 59 9.00 -8.42 10.61
CA THR A 59 8.34 -7.31 9.92
C THR A 59 8.67 -5.96 10.54
N VAL A 60 8.74 -5.87 11.87
CA VAL A 60 9.08 -4.59 12.53
C VAL A 60 10.48 -4.15 12.13
N GLY A 61 11.48 -5.02 12.15
CA GLY A 61 12.85 -4.67 11.73
C GLY A 61 12.95 -4.26 10.27
N VAL A 62 12.08 -4.80 9.41
CA VAL A 62 11.99 -4.42 7.98
C VAL A 62 11.28 -3.08 7.78
N ILE A 63 10.20 -2.81 8.52
CA ILE A 63 9.38 -1.59 8.37
C ILE A 63 9.93 -0.41 9.19
N SER A 64 10.55 -0.66 10.34
CA SER A 64 11.09 0.36 11.26
C SER A 64 12.38 1.00 10.74
N CYS A 65 12.47 1.22 9.42
CA CYS A 65 13.48 1.99 8.73
C CYS A 65 13.43 3.48 9.16
N ASN A 66 13.58 3.72 10.46
CA ASN A 66 14.20 4.94 10.94
C ASN A 66 15.69 4.85 10.59
N SER A 67 16.31 6.01 10.39
CA SER A 67 17.70 6.22 9.93
C SER A 67 18.78 5.33 10.58
N SER A 68 18.51 4.66 11.71
CA SER A 68 19.46 3.84 12.44
C SER A 68 19.62 2.39 11.93
N TYR A 69 18.65 1.83 11.19
CA TYR A 69 18.77 0.49 10.60
C TYR A 69 17.94 0.36 9.31
N PRO A 70 18.49 0.77 8.16
CA PRO A 70 17.83 0.64 6.86
C PRO A 70 17.52 -0.83 6.50
N PHE A 71 16.52 -1.04 5.64
CA PHE A 71 16.19 -2.37 5.09
C PHE A 71 17.41 -3.09 4.51
N ASP A 72 18.30 -2.34 3.85
CA ASP A 72 19.55 -2.89 3.30
C ASP A 72 20.46 -3.46 4.39
N SER A 73 20.48 -2.87 5.57
CA SER A 73 21.24 -3.39 6.72
C SER A 73 20.62 -4.68 7.25
N TRP A 74 19.29 -4.73 7.37
CA TRP A 74 18.57 -5.98 7.69
C TRP A 74 18.93 -7.08 6.71
N LEU A 75 18.86 -6.78 5.41
CA LEU A 75 19.12 -7.73 4.35
C LEU A 75 20.58 -8.21 4.35
N ALA A 76 21.54 -7.31 4.52
CA ALA A 76 22.97 -7.63 4.58
C ALA A 76 23.30 -8.52 5.78
N ASP A 77 22.77 -8.20 6.97
CA ASP A 77 23.01 -8.99 8.17
C ASP A 77 22.44 -10.40 8.07
N HIS A 78 21.23 -10.54 7.53
CA HIS A 78 20.60 -11.86 7.34
C HIS A 78 21.32 -12.66 6.27
N THR A 79 21.73 -12.02 5.17
CA THR A 79 22.52 -12.66 4.12
C THR A 79 23.86 -13.17 4.67
N LYS A 80 24.52 -12.38 5.53
CA LYS A 80 25.77 -12.77 6.19
C LYS A 80 25.58 -13.95 7.16
N ARG A 81 24.48 -13.98 7.90
CA ARG A 81 24.20 -15.02 8.91
C ARG A 81 23.67 -16.32 8.32
N PHE A 82 22.76 -16.23 7.35
CA PHE A 82 21.97 -17.36 6.86
C PHE A 82 22.31 -17.76 5.41
N GLY A 83 23.09 -16.94 4.71
CA GLY A 83 23.40 -17.13 3.29
C GLY A 83 22.40 -16.43 2.38
N THR A 84 22.49 -16.70 1.07
CA THR A 84 21.70 -16.01 0.04
C THR A 84 20.25 -16.51 -0.11
N MET A 85 19.90 -17.60 0.58
CA MET A 85 18.56 -18.15 0.62
C MET A 85 18.23 -18.55 2.06
N PHE A 86 17.20 -17.93 2.64
CA PHE A 86 16.81 -18.18 4.03
C PHE A 86 15.32 -17.96 4.27
N LYS A 87 14.79 -18.60 5.32
CA LYS A 87 13.41 -18.36 5.76
C LYS A 87 13.32 -17.16 6.70
N SER A 88 12.25 -16.40 6.58
CA SER A 88 11.86 -15.31 7.48
C SER A 88 10.33 -15.30 7.65
N HIS A 89 9.84 -14.40 8.48
CA HIS A 89 8.40 -14.14 8.60
C HIS A 89 8.14 -12.65 8.46
N LEU A 90 7.62 -12.26 7.31
CA LEU A 90 7.43 -10.86 6.92
C LEU A 90 5.97 -10.61 6.58
N PHE A 91 5.46 -9.43 6.96
CA PHE A 91 4.09 -8.99 6.67
C PHE A 91 3.03 -10.02 7.05
N MET A 92 3.18 -10.61 8.24
CA MET A 92 2.28 -11.65 8.78
C MET A 92 2.28 -12.98 7.99
N LYS A 93 3.28 -13.23 7.13
CA LYS A 93 3.39 -14.46 6.35
C LYS A 93 4.79 -15.10 6.45
N PRO A 94 4.88 -16.45 6.56
CA PRO A 94 6.13 -17.17 6.34
C PRO A 94 6.65 -16.87 4.94
N SER A 95 7.93 -16.50 4.84
CA SER A 95 8.54 -15.99 3.62
C SER A 95 9.90 -16.66 3.38
N ILE A 96 10.23 -16.92 2.11
CA ILE A 96 11.59 -17.31 1.71
C ILE A 96 12.23 -16.11 1.02
N ILE A 97 13.39 -15.70 1.51
CA ILE A 97 14.17 -14.60 0.95
C ILE A 97 15.23 -15.19 0.02
N LEU A 98 15.28 -14.67 -1.21
CA LEU A 98 16.22 -15.07 -2.26
C LEU A 98 17.03 -13.85 -2.66
N MET A 99 18.36 -13.98 -2.64
CA MET A 99 19.29 -12.86 -2.87
C MET A 99 20.07 -12.98 -4.17
N LYS A 100 20.06 -14.14 -4.83
CA LYS A 100 20.79 -14.30 -6.09
C LYS A 100 19.89 -14.06 -7.30
N PRO A 101 20.35 -13.29 -8.31
CA PRO A 101 19.62 -13.11 -9.56
C PRO A 101 19.20 -14.42 -10.23
N ASP A 102 20.07 -15.45 -10.25
CA ASP A 102 19.74 -16.73 -10.87
C ASP A 102 18.60 -17.48 -10.15
N GLU A 103 18.50 -17.33 -8.82
CA GLU A 103 17.42 -17.91 -8.00
C GLU A 103 16.10 -17.18 -8.26
N LEU A 104 16.15 -15.84 -8.36
CA LEU A 104 15.01 -15.00 -8.67
C LEU A 104 14.51 -15.21 -10.10
N LYS A 105 15.45 -15.33 -11.06
CA LYS A 105 15.18 -15.51 -12.49
C LYS A 105 14.29 -16.71 -12.75
N TYR A 106 14.50 -17.81 -12.03
CA TYR A 106 13.62 -18.98 -12.11
C TYR A 106 12.14 -18.60 -11.94
N PHE A 107 11.82 -17.69 -11.03
CA PHE A 107 10.44 -17.27 -10.75
C PHE A 107 9.95 -16.14 -11.66
N PHE A 108 10.84 -15.25 -12.12
CA PHE A 108 10.45 -14.11 -12.96
C PHE A 108 10.40 -14.43 -14.47
N ASP A 109 11.10 -15.46 -14.95
CA ASP A 109 11.13 -15.81 -16.38
C ASP A 109 9.83 -16.44 -16.90
N ASP A 110 9.03 -17.03 -16.01
CA ASP A 110 7.86 -17.81 -16.39
C ASP A 110 6.65 -17.42 -15.52
N PRO A 111 5.68 -16.67 -16.08
CA PRO A 111 4.45 -16.28 -15.39
C PRO A 111 3.61 -17.46 -14.92
N ASP A 112 3.76 -18.63 -15.56
CA ASP A 112 2.97 -19.83 -15.28
C ASP A 112 3.54 -20.67 -14.13
N LYS A 113 4.68 -20.28 -13.54
CA LYS A 113 5.26 -20.93 -12.35
C LYS A 113 4.48 -20.68 -11.05
N GLY A 114 3.30 -20.07 -11.15
CA GLY A 114 2.29 -20.12 -10.09
C GLY A 114 2.59 -19.27 -8.86
N LEU A 115 3.49 -18.29 -8.96
CA LEU A 115 3.55 -17.24 -7.96
C LEU A 115 2.41 -16.26 -8.19
N ASP A 116 1.61 -16.05 -7.15
CA ASP A 116 0.74 -14.88 -7.09
C ASP A 116 1.57 -13.62 -6.82
N SER A 117 0.93 -12.45 -6.85
CA SER A 117 1.53 -11.15 -6.60
C SER A 117 2.23 -11.05 -5.24
N GLY A 118 1.99 -11.98 -4.32
CA GLY A 118 2.50 -11.93 -2.96
C GLY A 118 1.95 -10.75 -2.15
N ALA A 119 1.06 -9.93 -2.73
CA ALA A 119 0.63 -8.65 -2.18
C ALA A 119 0.09 -8.82 -0.76
N PRO A 120 0.74 -8.20 0.25
CA PRO A 120 0.28 -8.26 1.62
C PRO A 120 -1.15 -7.71 1.74
N TRP A 121 -1.90 -8.21 2.73
CA TRP A 121 -3.23 -7.70 3.03
C TRP A 121 -3.22 -6.17 3.19
N ALA A 122 -2.20 -5.64 3.85
CA ALA A 122 -1.99 -4.21 4.06
C ALA A 122 -1.96 -3.42 2.75
N LEU A 123 -1.24 -3.93 1.75
CA LEU A 123 -1.12 -3.29 0.44
C LEU A 123 -2.49 -3.26 -0.27
N LYS A 124 -3.27 -4.35 -0.16
CA LYS A 124 -4.63 -4.42 -0.71
C LYS A 124 -5.60 -3.46 -0.03
N GLN A 125 -5.39 -3.13 1.26
CA GLN A 125 -6.19 -2.10 1.95
C GLN A 125 -5.82 -0.67 1.52
N ILE A 126 -4.60 -0.43 1.03
CA ILE A 126 -4.14 0.89 0.60
C ILE A 126 -4.42 1.15 -0.88
N PHE A 127 -4.13 0.19 -1.76
CA PHE A 127 -4.29 0.35 -3.21
C PHE A 127 -5.58 -0.29 -3.73
N GLY A 128 -5.89 -1.49 -3.26
CA GLY A 128 -7.09 -2.20 -3.66
C GLY A 128 -6.85 -3.60 -4.16
N ALA A 129 -7.94 -4.37 -4.18
CA ALA A 129 -7.89 -5.75 -4.65
C ALA A 129 -7.80 -5.82 -6.17
N LYS A 130 -8.24 -4.76 -6.87
CA LYS A 130 -8.12 -4.59 -8.31
C LYS A 130 -6.92 -3.72 -8.72
N SER A 131 -6.03 -3.37 -7.80
CA SER A 131 -4.78 -2.70 -8.16
C SER A 131 -3.85 -3.66 -8.89
N VAL A 132 -3.04 -3.13 -9.83
CA VAL A 132 -2.02 -3.92 -10.53
C VAL A 132 -1.05 -4.60 -9.58
N LEU A 133 -0.77 -3.98 -8.43
CA LEU A 133 0.07 -4.54 -7.38
C LEU A 133 -0.54 -5.78 -6.70
N ALA A 134 -1.85 -6.00 -6.79
CA ALA A 134 -2.58 -7.08 -6.13
C ALA A 134 -3.15 -8.14 -7.09
N MET A 135 -3.32 -7.78 -8.37
CA MET A 135 -3.83 -8.65 -9.43
C MET A 135 -2.87 -9.81 -9.74
N ASN A 136 -3.40 -10.88 -10.34
CA ASN A 136 -2.64 -12.07 -10.71
C ASN A 136 -2.96 -12.53 -12.14
N GLY A 137 -2.05 -13.31 -12.72
CA GLY A 137 -2.27 -14.03 -13.98
C GLY A 137 -2.68 -13.11 -15.15
N ASN A 138 -3.59 -13.59 -15.98
CA ASN A 138 -4.00 -12.89 -17.20
C ASN A 138 -4.66 -11.53 -16.94
N GLU A 139 -5.38 -11.37 -15.81
CA GLU A 139 -5.97 -10.07 -15.43
C GLU A 139 -4.86 -9.04 -15.18
N HIS A 140 -3.82 -9.43 -14.43
CA HIS A 140 -2.63 -8.60 -14.23
C HIS A 140 -1.95 -8.27 -15.56
N THR A 141 -1.70 -9.27 -16.43
CA THR A 141 -1.02 -9.05 -17.72
C THR A 141 -1.75 -8.05 -18.61
N LYS A 142 -3.07 -8.18 -18.73
CA LYS A 142 -3.90 -7.25 -19.53
C LYS A 142 -3.84 -5.84 -18.96
N MET A 143 -4.02 -5.69 -17.64
CA MET A 143 -4.01 -4.38 -16.99
C MET A 143 -2.63 -3.72 -17.03
N HIS A 144 -1.57 -4.47 -16.72
CA HIS A 144 -0.21 -3.99 -16.77
C HIS A 144 0.16 -3.50 -18.18
N LYS A 145 -0.25 -4.23 -19.22
CA LYS A 145 -0.04 -3.81 -20.61
C LYS A 145 -0.77 -2.50 -20.91
N LEU A 146 -2.04 -2.37 -20.52
CA LEU A 146 -2.81 -1.14 -20.71
C LEU A 146 -2.14 0.08 -20.06
N LEU A 147 -1.69 -0.06 -18.80
CA LEU A 147 -0.99 1.02 -18.11
C LEU A 147 0.35 1.32 -18.76
N ALA A 148 1.13 0.29 -19.13
CA ALA A 148 2.42 0.46 -19.80
C ALA A 148 2.27 1.21 -21.13
N ASP A 149 1.23 0.92 -21.92
CA ASP A 149 0.92 1.60 -23.18
C ASP A 149 0.71 3.12 -22.95
N SER A 150 0.03 3.50 -21.86
CA SER A 150 -0.17 4.91 -21.46
C SER A 150 1.09 5.63 -20.97
N LEU A 151 2.13 4.87 -20.62
CA LEU A 151 3.41 5.35 -20.11
C LEU A 151 4.56 5.20 -21.13
N MET A 152 4.26 4.74 -22.35
CA MET A 152 5.28 4.61 -23.39
C MET A 152 5.88 5.96 -23.78
N ILE A 153 7.11 5.93 -24.29
CA ILE A 153 7.90 7.12 -24.67
C ILE A 153 7.10 8.16 -25.48
N PRO A 154 6.27 7.79 -26.48
CA PRO A 154 5.48 8.78 -27.23
C PRO A 154 4.49 9.56 -26.36
N GLU A 155 3.78 8.89 -25.45
CA GLU A 155 2.81 9.54 -24.55
C GLU A 155 3.52 10.33 -23.45
N LEU A 156 4.61 9.79 -22.90
CA LEU A 156 5.42 10.49 -21.91
C LEU A 156 5.99 11.80 -22.48
N ARG A 157 6.43 11.81 -23.75
CA ARG A 157 6.93 13.02 -24.41
C ARG A 157 5.90 14.14 -24.47
N LYS A 158 4.60 13.83 -24.60
CA LYS A 158 3.53 14.83 -24.60
C LYS A 158 3.38 15.51 -23.23
N LYS A 159 3.72 14.80 -22.15
CA LYS A 159 3.66 15.28 -20.76
C LYS A 159 4.90 16.08 -20.34
N LEU A 160 6.04 15.92 -21.03
CA LEU A 160 7.32 16.56 -20.68
C LEU A 160 7.26 18.09 -20.50
N PRO A 161 6.63 18.89 -21.37
CA PRO A 161 6.58 20.34 -21.19
C PRO A 161 5.88 20.76 -19.89
N GLU A 162 4.83 20.02 -19.51
CA GLU A 162 4.09 20.29 -18.28
C GLU A 162 4.86 19.84 -17.04
N MET A 163 5.59 18.72 -17.13
CA MET A 163 6.54 18.28 -16.11
C MET A 163 7.62 19.32 -15.86
N ASP A 164 8.27 19.78 -16.93
CA ASP A 164 9.36 20.75 -16.85
C ASP A 164 8.87 22.07 -16.21
N ARG A 165 7.71 22.55 -16.65
CA ARG A 165 7.06 23.73 -16.04
C ARG A 165 6.83 23.56 -14.54
N LEU A 166 6.28 22.43 -14.10
CA LEU A 166 5.99 22.15 -12.69
C LEU A 166 7.27 22.07 -11.86
N MET A 167 8.31 21.40 -12.38
CA MET A 167 9.61 21.29 -11.72
C MET A 167 10.27 22.67 -11.57
N LEU A 168 10.34 23.46 -12.64
CA LEU A 168 10.91 24.82 -12.60
C LEU A 168 10.13 25.75 -11.66
N GLN A 169 8.79 25.69 -11.67
CA GLN A 169 7.95 26.47 -10.75
C GLN A 169 8.15 26.07 -9.28
N SER A 170 8.46 24.80 -9.01
CA SER A 170 8.73 24.32 -7.65
C SER A 170 10.13 24.71 -7.18
N ILE A 171 11.15 24.55 -8.03
CA ILE A 171 12.56 24.87 -7.73
C ILE A 171 12.78 26.39 -7.61
N SER A 172 12.14 27.20 -8.46
CA SER A 172 12.27 28.66 -8.40
C SER A 172 11.85 29.26 -7.05
N LYS A 173 10.99 28.57 -6.28
CA LYS A 173 10.58 28.99 -4.92
C LYS A 173 11.68 28.79 -3.88
N TRP A 174 12.72 28.02 -4.19
CA TRP A 174 13.80 27.71 -3.26
C TRP A 174 14.81 28.87 -3.12
N GLY A 175 14.80 29.84 -4.04
CA GLY A 175 15.83 30.87 -4.18
C GLY A 175 16.27 31.53 -2.86
N GLY A 176 17.53 31.26 -2.46
CA GLY A 176 18.19 31.85 -1.29
C GLY A 176 17.81 31.26 0.07
N ASN A 177 16.89 30.27 0.11
CA ASN A 177 16.41 29.67 1.34
C ASN A 177 17.06 28.31 1.61
N THR A 178 17.16 27.94 2.89
CA THR A 178 17.41 26.55 3.26
C THR A 178 16.14 25.74 3.03
N VAL A 179 16.25 24.61 2.33
CA VAL A 179 15.11 23.77 1.95
C VAL A 179 15.39 22.34 2.36
N GLU A 180 14.42 21.71 3.01
CA GLU A 180 14.40 20.26 3.21
C GLU A 180 14.09 19.58 1.87
N VAL A 181 15.15 19.08 1.22
CA VAL A 181 15.08 18.58 -0.16
C VAL A 181 14.09 17.42 -0.30
N LEU A 182 14.03 16.53 0.70
CA LEU A 182 13.10 15.40 0.68
C LEU A 182 11.64 15.87 0.64
N ASP A 183 11.28 16.79 1.53
CA ASP A 183 9.92 17.33 1.62
C ASP A 183 9.55 18.09 0.33
N ALA A 184 10.48 18.88 -0.20
CA ALA A 184 10.27 19.64 -1.42
C ALA A 184 10.08 18.73 -2.66
N LEU A 185 10.86 17.65 -2.77
CA LEU A 185 10.71 16.67 -3.84
C LEU A 185 9.42 15.85 -3.69
N GLN A 186 9.03 15.49 -2.46
CA GLN A 186 7.77 14.80 -2.20
C GLN A 186 6.58 15.66 -2.61
N ASP A 187 6.52 16.93 -2.19
CA ASP A 187 5.47 17.87 -2.58
C ASP A 187 5.39 18.02 -4.12
N MET A 188 6.54 18.18 -4.78
CA MET A 188 6.62 18.25 -6.24
C MET A 188 6.07 16.98 -6.90
N LEU A 189 6.42 15.79 -6.40
CA LEU A 189 5.96 14.51 -6.92
C LEU A 189 4.44 14.33 -6.74
N LEU A 190 3.89 14.68 -5.59
CA LEU A 190 2.44 14.58 -5.33
C LEU A 190 1.63 15.48 -6.27
N LYS A 191 2.12 16.70 -6.54
CA LYS A 191 1.51 17.63 -7.50
C LYS A 191 1.59 17.09 -8.93
N PHE A 192 2.74 16.55 -9.29
CA PHE A 192 2.94 15.88 -10.58
C PHE A 192 1.96 14.71 -10.75
N MET A 193 1.85 13.83 -9.77
CA MET A 193 0.90 12.71 -9.77
C MET A 193 -0.53 13.18 -9.90
N THR A 194 -0.91 14.24 -9.19
CA THR A 194 -2.30 14.72 -9.20
C THR A 194 -2.71 15.16 -10.60
N LEU A 195 -1.84 15.92 -11.25
CA LEU A 195 -2.05 16.38 -12.61
C LEU A 195 -1.97 15.24 -13.63
N ASN A 196 -1.01 14.33 -13.47
CA ASN A 196 -0.73 13.30 -14.48
C ASN A 196 -1.58 12.06 -14.38
N PHE A 197 -2.20 11.78 -13.23
CA PHE A 197 -3.08 10.63 -13.05
C PHE A 197 -4.56 11.03 -12.97
N PHE A 198 -4.88 12.18 -12.38
CA PHE A 198 -6.28 12.63 -12.29
C PHE A 198 -6.63 13.75 -13.26
N GLY A 199 -5.65 14.28 -14.01
CA GLY A 199 -5.89 15.37 -14.97
C GLY A 199 -6.23 16.71 -14.32
N ILE A 200 -6.11 16.83 -13.00
CA ILE A 200 -6.56 17.98 -12.22
C ILE A 200 -5.33 18.75 -11.71
N PRO A 201 -5.19 20.05 -12.02
CA PRO A 201 -4.13 20.88 -11.47
C PRO A 201 -4.22 20.97 -9.95
N TRP A 202 -3.08 21.00 -9.26
CA TRP A 202 -3.03 21.11 -7.81
C TRP A 202 -3.50 22.48 -7.30
N GLU A 203 -3.51 23.50 -8.16
CA GLU A 203 -4.05 24.83 -7.89
C GLU A 203 -5.58 24.84 -7.81
N ASP A 204 -6.25 23.84 -8.39
CA ASP A 204 -7.69 23.65 -8.21
C ASP A 204 -8.00 23.12 -6.80
N LYS A 205 -9.15 23.53 -6.23
CA LYS A 205 -9.58 23.11 -4.90
C LYS A 205 -9.64 21.58 -4.76
N LEU A 206 -10.13 20.88 -5.78
CA LEU A 206 -10.18 19.42 -5.82
C LEU A 206 -8.77 18.82 -5.93
N GLY A 207 -7.91 19.41 -6.77
CA GLY A 207 -6.53 18.97 -6.90
C GLY A 207 -5.74 19.10 -5.59
N ALA A 208 -5.87 20.23 -4.90
CA ALA A 208 -5.27 20.44 -3.58
C ALA A 208 -5.75 19.42 -2.53
N GLN A 209 -7.06 19.07 -2.56
CA GLN A 209 -7.60 18.01 -1.71
C GLN A 209 -6.97 16.64 -2.02
N ILE A 210 -6.87 16.28 -3.30
CA ILE A 210 -6.24 15.02 -3.73
C ILE A 210 -4.78 14.97 -3.25
N VAL A 211 -3.98 16.01 -3.49
CA VAL A 211 -2.59 16.11 -3.01
C VAL A 211 -2.50 15.86 -1.50
N SER A 212 -3.40 16.46 -0.71
CA SER A 212 -3.41 16.32 0.74
C SER A 212 -3.71 14.88 1.23
N LEU A 213 -4.38 14.06 0.41
CA LEU A 213 -4.75 12.69 0.72
C LEU A 213 -3.74 11.66 0.21
N LEU A 214 -3.01 11.97 -0.87
CA LEU A 214 -2.03 11.05 -1.46
C LEU A 214 -0.89 10.71 -0.50
N PHE A 215 -0.31 11.70 0.19
CA PHE A 215 0.81 11.44 1.10
C PHE A 215 0.43 10.54 2.29
N PRO A 216 -0.65 10.82 3.05
CA PRO A 216 -1.12 9.91 4.09
C PRO A 216 -1.45 8.51 3.58
N ALA A 217 -2.03 8.37 2.37
CA ALA A 217 -2.32 7.08 1.77
C ALA A 217 -1.03 6.27 1.50
N LEU A 218 -0.02 6.91 0.89
CA LEU A 218 1.26 6.26 0.56
C LEU A 218 2.09 5.94 1.81
N LEU A 219 2.01 6.76 2.86
CA LEU A 219 2.72 6.52 4.12
C LEU A 219 2.25 5.22 4.81
N GLY A 220 1.07 4.72 4.47
CA GLY A 220 0.59 3.42 4.95
C GLY A 220 1.46 2.24 4.52
N ILE A 221 2.14 2.33 3.37
CA ILE A 221 2.95 1.25 2.79
C ILE A 221 4.12 0.90 3.71
N THR A 222 4.71 1.92 4.33
CA THR A 222 5.85 1.81 5.24
C THR A 222 5.44 1.77 6.71
N SER A 223 4.19 1.37 7.00
CA SER A 223 3.66 1.33 8.36
C SER A 223 3.31 -0.08 8.80
N ILE A 224 3.34 -0.32 10.11
CA ILE A 224 2.86 -1.58 10.68
C ILE A 224 1.34 -1.66 10.41
N PRO A 225 0.82 -2.77 9.84
CA PRO A 225 -0.56 -2.87 9.36
C PRO A 225 -1.57 -3.10 10.48
N VAL A 226 -1.62 -2.18 11.44
CA VAL A 226 -2.55 -2.16 12.57
C VAL A 226 -3.63 -1.13 12.29
N TYR A 227 -4.83 -1.60 12.00
CA TYR A 227 -6.00 -0.73 11.78
C TYR A 227 -6.63 -0.32 13.12
N PHE A 228 -6.06 0.73 13.73
CA PHE A 228 -6.55 1.30 14.98
C PHE A 228 -6.53 2.83 14.90
N PRO A 229 -7.58 3.55 15.37
CA PRO A 229 -7.61 5.00 15.31
C PRO A 229 -6.33 5.66 15.84
N GLY A 230 -5.74 6.54 15.05
CA GLY A 230 -4.49 7.23 15.37
C GLY A 230 -3.23 6.62 14.75
N THR A 231 -3.25 5.36 14.32
CA THR A 231 -2.08 4.74 13.63
C THR A 231 -1.91 5.29 12.22
N THR A 232 -0.68 5.24 11.70
CA THR A 232 -0.36 5.60 10.31
C THR A 232 -1.16 4.77 9.32
N PHE A 233 -1.25 3.45 9.54
CA PHE A 233 -2.03 2.56 8.68
C PHE A 233 -3.53 2.91 8.68
N TYR A 234 -4.11 3.25 9.83
CA TYR A 234 -5.50 3.71 9.89
C TYR A 234 -5.71 4.99 9.07
N LYS A 235 -4.82 5.98 9.23
CA LYS A 235 -4.87 7.24 8.46
C LYS A 235 -4.76 6.98 6.96
N ALA A 236 -3.89 6.08 6.53
CA ALA A 236 -3.73 5.70 5.13
C ALA A 236 -5.01 5.09 4.54
N VAL A 237 -5.64 4.16 5.27
CA VAL A 237 -6.90 3.55 4.85
C VAL A 237 -8.04 4.58 4.79
N GLN A 238 -8.11 5.53 5.73
CA GLN A 238 -9.09 6.62 5.65
C GLN A 238 -8.82 7.55 4.46
N ALA A 239 -7.56 7.92 4.22
CA ALA A 239 -7.18 8.78 3.11
C ALA A 239 -7.57 8.15 1.76
N ARG A 240 -7.34 6.84 1.60
CA ARG A 240 -7.84 6.08 0.44
C ARG A 240 -9.36 6.17 0.28
N ARG A 241 -10.12 5.96 1.36
CA ARG A 241 -11.60 6.05 1.29
C ARG A 241 -12.06 7.42 0.84
N GLN A 242 -11.43 8.48 1.35
CA GLN A 242 -11.74 9.85 0.96
C GLN A 242 -11.34 10.11 -0.49
N LEU A 243 -10.19 9.60 -0.94
CA LEU A 243 -9.77 9.70 -2.34
C LEU A 243 -10.79 9.02 -3.26
N ASN A 244 -11.21 7.78 -2.94
CA ASN A 244 -12.24 7.09 -3.72
C ASN A 244 -13.56 7.87 -3.77
N ALA A 245 -13.98 8.49 -2.66
CA ALA A 245 -15.19 9.31 -2.64
C ALA A 245 -15.08 10.56 -3.55
N LEU A 246 -13.88 11.10 -3.72
CA LEU A 246 -13.61 12.20 -4.67
C LEU A 246 -13.55 11.72 -6.12
N LEU A 247 -12.99 10.52 -6.37
CA LEU A 247 -12.80 9.99 -7.73
C LEU A 247 -14.06 9.39 -8.34
N MET A 248 -14.91 8.74 -7.55
CA MET A 248 -16.12 8.06 -8.04
C MET A 248 -17.05 8.98 -8.88
N PRO A 249 -17.38 10.22 -8.45
CA PRO A 249 -18.19 11.12 -9.27
C PRO A 249 -17.49 11.53 -10.57
N ILE A 250 -16.16 11.65 -10.57
CA ILE A 250 -15.36 12.03 -11.74
C ILE A 250 -15.44 10.91 -12.79
N ILE A 251 -15.23 9.67 -12.35
CA ILE A 251 -15.32 8.47 -13.20
C ILE A 251 -16.74 8.34 -13.77
N GLY A 252 -17.77 8.53 -12.93
CA GLY A 252 -19.17 8.48 -13.36
C GLY A 252 -19.47 9.52 -14.45
N ALA A 253 -19.06 10.78 -14.25
CA ALA A 253 -19.25 11.86 -15.23
C ALA A 253 -18.49 11.58 -16.54
N LEU A 254 -17.29 11.02 -16.46
CA LEU A 254 -16.52 10.61 -17.64
C LEU A 254 -17.24 9.55 -18.46
N ARG A 255 -17.88 8.57 -17.81
CA ARG A 255 -18.64 7.51 -18.48
C ARG A 255 -19.95 8.00 -19.10
N SER A 256 -20.69 8.86 -18.39
CA SER A 256 -21.99 9.36 -18.86
C SER A 256 -21.86 10.44 -19.93
N SER A 257 -20.64 10.93 -20.20
CA SER A 257 -20.40 12.12 -21.03
C SER A 257 -21.19 13.36 -20.57
N GLU A 258 -21.63 13.39 -19.31
CA GLU A 258 -22.39 14.50 -18.73
C GLU A 258 -21.51 15.73 -18.54
N THR A 259 -21.92 16.88 -19.05
CA THR A 259 -21.12 18.10 -18.90
C THR A 259 -21.19 18.62 -17.46
N THR A 260 -20.23 18.22 -16.63
CA THR A 260 -19.97 18.80 -15.30
C THR A 260 -18.78 19.76 -15.34
N GLU A 261 -18.64 20.65 -14.35
CA GLU A 261 -17.42 21.48 -14.19
C GLU A 261 -16.13 20.65 -14.14
N ILE A 262 -16.21 19.41 -13.66
CA ILE A 262 -15.08 18.47 -13.58
C ILE A 262 -14.65 17.98 -14.98
N LEU A 263 -15.59 17.81 -15.93
CA LEU A 263 -15.25 17.39 -17.29
C LEU A 263 -14.47 18.44 -18.08
N LYS A 264 -14.34 19.68 -17.60
CA LYS A 264 -13.40 20.64 -18.20
C LYS A 264 -11.96 20.10 -18.21
N TYR A 265 -11.60 19.28 -17.21
CA TYR A 265 -10.30 18.61 -17.14
C TYR A 265 -10.19 17.43 -18.12
N ALA A 266 -11.28 16.68 -18.29
CA ALA A 266 -11.37 15.58 -19.24
C ALA A 266 -11.29 16.03 -20.70
N LYS A 267 -11.96 17.14 -21.04
CA LYS A 267 -11.96 17.74 -22.38
C LYS A 267 -10.61 18.31 -22.80
N LEU A 268 -9.71 18.55 -21.84
CA LEU A 268 -8.33 18.99 -22.10
C LEU A 268 -7.38 17.82 -22.41
N GLU A 269 -7.91 16.61 -22.66
CA GLU A 269 -7.13 15.36 -22.85
C GLU A 269 -6.18 15.06 -21.68
N ARG A 270 -6.46 15.61 -20.49
CA ARG A 270 -5.59 15.45 -19.31
C ARG A 270 -5.84 14.17 -18.54
N PHE A 271 -6.96 13.48 -18.80
CA PHE A 271 -7.29 12.24 -18.12
C PHE A 271 -6.63 11.06 -18.85
N PRO A 272 -5.57 10.43 -18.30
CA PRO A 272 -4.78 9.42 -19.02
C PRO A 272 -5.54 8.10 -19.21
N TYR A 273 -6.65 7.96 -18.50
CA TYR A 273 -7.34 6.70 -18.30
C TYR A 273 -8.68 6.61 -19.04
N GLN A 274 -8.91 7.44 -20.06
CA GLN A 274 -10.07 7.25 -20.94
C GLN A 274 -10.11 5.82 -21.52
N ASN A 275 -8.94 5.28 -21.89
CA ASN A 275 -8.80 3.90 -22.34
C ASN A 275 -9.14 2.88 -21.23
N LEU A 276 -8.93 3.22 -19.95
CA LEU A 276 -9.27 2.37 -18.81
C LEU A 276 -10.77 2.30 -18.56
N LEU A 277 -11.49 3.40 -18.77
CA LEU A 277 -12.95 3.44 -18.66
C LEU A 277 -13.62 2.52 -19.70
N GLU A 278 -13.03 2.47 -20.89
CA GLU A 278 -13.50 1.65 -21.99
C GLU A 278 -12.88 0.24 -22.00
N HIS A 279 -11.93 -0.04 -21.10
CA HIS A 279 -11.26 -1.34 -21.09
C HIS A 279 -12.20 -2.45 -20.61
N GLU A 280 -12.31 -3.49 -21.42
CA GLU A 280 -13.08 -4.69 -21.15
C GLU A 280 -12.19 -5.90 -20.90
N VAL A 281 -12.55 -6.66 -19.86
CA VAL A 281 -11.99 -8.00 -19.60
C VAL A 281 -13.11 -8.99 -19.83
N ASP A 282 -12.92 -9.86 -20.81
CA ASP A 282 -13.86 -10.94 -21.18
C ASP A 282 -15.27 -10.41 -21.49
N GLY A 283 -15.34 -9.25 -22.15
CA GLY A 283 -16.58 -8.57 -22.55
C GLY A 283 -17.26 -7.75 -21.45
N VAL A 284 -16.60 -7.57 -20.29
CA VAL A 284 -17.12 -6.78 -19.16
C VAL A 284 -16.18 -5.61 -18.88
N LYS A 285 -16.72 -4.39 -18.87
CA LYS A 285 -15.98 -3.19 -18.48
C LYS A 285 -15.63 -3.22 -16.99
N TYR A 286 -14.49 -2.65 -16.63
CA TYR A 286 -14.17 -2.43 -15.22
C TYR A 286 -15.26 -1.60 -14.53
N SER A 287 -15.63 -1.99 -13.31
CA SER A 287 -16.51 -1.17 -12.48
C SER A 287 -15.79 0.11 -12.04
N ASP A 288 -16.53 1.15 -11.68
CA ASP A 288 -15.93 2.42 -11.21
C ASP A 288 -15.04 2.24 -9.98
N ALA A 289 -15.43 1.32 -9.08
CA ALA A 289 -14.60 0.93 -7.95
C ALA A 289 -13.32 0.20 -8.39
N GLY A 290 -13.40 -0.62 -9.45
CA GLY A 290 -12.23 -1.24 -10.05
C GLY A 290 -11.29 -0.22 -10.69
N VAL A 291 -11.85 0.78 -11.38
CA VAL A 291 -11.08 1.92 -11.94
C VAL A 291 -10.42 2.74 -10.84
N CYS A 292 -11.07 2.96 -9.69
CA CYS A 292 -10.44 3.63 -8.55
C CYS A 292 -9.28 2.86 -7.92
N ASP A 293 -9.34 1.52 -7.97
CA ASP A 293 -8.29 0.64 -7.43
C ASP A 293 -7.04 0.59 -8.33
N ILE A 294 -7.17 0.95 -9.61
CA ILE A 294 -6.13 0.92 -10.64
C ILE A 294 -5.38 2.25 -10.66
#